data_AF-A0A352PW37-F1
#
_entry.id   AF-A0A352PW37-F1
#
_cell.length_a   1.000
_cell.length_b   1.000
_cell.length_c   1.000
_cell.angle_alpha   90.00
_cell.angle_beta   90.00
_cell.angle_gamma   90.00
#
_symmetry.space_group_name_H-M   'P 1'
#
loop_
_entity.id
_entity.type
_entity.pdbx_description
1 polymer ?
#
loop_
_entity_poly.entity_id
_entity_poly.type
_entity_poly.pdbx_seq_one_letter_code
_entity_poly.pdbx_strand_id
1 'polypeptide(L)'
;MLHFDVQEGEPPIAPPPPMEEKTLIMDTDQYQALLASSYQKGGTEEIHKEEVAVLSFMVGGAGEYKLSKKVVNIGKGSFNDIVVGGWLVGKVCASVSQRPTG
;
A
#
# COMPACT_ATOMS: atom_id res chain seq x y z
N MET A 1 28.47 2.54 -12.05
CA MET A 1 28.03 2.54 -13.46
C MET A 1 26.57 2.16 -13.44
N LEU A 2 25.66 3.14 -13.50
CA LEU A 2 24.22 2.90 -13.43
C LEU A 2 23.68 2.82 -14.86
N HIS A 3 23.15 1.66 -15.23
CA HIS A 3 22.42 1.46 -16.48
C HIS A 3 20.99 1.99 -16.30
N PHE A 4 20.52 2.79 -17.27
CA PHE A 4 19.14 3.23 -17.38
C PHE A 4 18.51 2.51 -18.57
N ASP A 5 17.59 1.58 -18.30
CA ASP A 5 16.71 1.01 -19.31
C ASP A 5 15.54 1.98 -19.53
N VAL A 6 15.57 2.69 -20.65
CA VAL A 6 14.47 3.55 -21.10
C VAL A 6 13.35 2.65 -21.61
N GLN A 7 12.23 2.61 -20.89
CA GLN A 7 11.03 1.91 -21.36
C GLN A 7 10.43 2.63 -22.57
N GLU A 8 10.28 1.86 -23.63
CA GLU A 8 9.84 2.23 -24.97
C GLU A 8 8.37 2.67 -24.96
N GLY A 9 8.14 3.97 -25.17
CA GLY A 9 6.80 4.57 -25.20
C GLY A 9 6.75 6.08 -25.40
N GLU A 10 7.89 6.77 -25.43
CA GLU A 10 7.96 8.21 -25.73
C GLU A 10 8.18 8.40 -27.24
N PRO A 11 7.35 9.18 -27.96
CA PRO A 11 7.61 9.46 -29.37
C PRO A 11 8.95 10.21 -29.48
N PRO A 12 9.78 9.89 -30.49
CA PRO A 12 11.08 10.50 -30.64
C PRO A 12 10.91 12.02 -30.74
N ILE A 13 11.55 12.74 -29.81
CA ILE A 13 11.62 14.20 -29.86
C ILE A 13 12.35 14.54 -31.15
N ALA A 14 11.61 15.02 -32.16
CA ALA A 14 12.20 15.46 -33.40
C ALA A 14 13.28 16.51 -33.07
N PRO A 15 14.47 16.43 -33.68
CA PRO A 15 15.50 17.44 -33.45
C PRO A 15 14.89 18.82 -33.73
N PRO A 16 15.07 19.80 -32.84
CA PRO A 16 14.44 21.10 -32.98
C PRO A 16 14.86 21.69 -34.33
N PRO A 17 13.90 22.20 -35.14
CA PRO A 17 14.25 22.96 -36.33
C PRO A 17 15.15 24.14 -35.93
N PRO A 18 16.04 24.59 -36.83
CA PRO A 18 17.01 25.64 -36.54
C PRO A 18 16.32 26.82 -35.85
N MET A 19 16.87 27.22 -34.70
CA MET A 19 16.28 28.18 -33.77
C MET A 19 15.96 29.49 -34.49
N GLU A 20 14.69 29.68 -34.84
CA GLU A 20 14.12 31.02 -34.89
C GLU A 20 13.92 31.46 -33.45
N GLU A 21 14.44 32.63 -33.08
CA GLU A 21 14.32 33.24 -31.76
C GLU A 21 12.83 33.45 -31.41
N LYS A 22 12.18 32.40 -30.92
CA LYS A 22 10.82 32.44 -30.40
C LYS A 22 10.89 32.84 -28.94
N THR A 23 10.76 34.13 -28.70
CA THR A 23 10.47 34.68 -27.36
C THR A 23 9.12 34.14 -26.90
N LEU A 24 9.15 33.14 -26.02
CA LEU A 24 7.96 32.66 -25.33
C LEU A 24 7.57 33.71 -24.28
N ILE A 25 6.46 34.39 -24.50
CA ILE A 25 5.83 35.25 -23.49
C ILE A 25 5.04 34.33 -22.56
N MET A 26 5.48 34.22 -21.31
CA MET A 26 4.78 33.42 -20.30
C MET A 26 3.70 34.26 -19.63
N ASP A 27 2.43 33.91 -19.86
CA ASP A 27 1.30 34.46 -19.11
C ASP A 27 1.30 33.87 -17.69
N THR A 28 1.80 34.65 -16.74
CA THR A 28 1.97 34.25 -15.33
C THR A 28 0.64 33.82 -14.69
N ASP A 29 -0.48 34.39 -15.14
CA ASP A 29 -1.82 34.11 -14.61
C ASP A 29 -2.27 32.67 -14.89
N GLN A 30 -1.97 32.17 -16.09
CA GLN A 30 -2.30 30.79 -16.47
C GLN A 30 -1.41 29.78 -15.74
N TYR A 31 -0.15 30.13 -15.51
CA TYR A 31 0.78 29.32 -14.72
C TYR A 31 0.34 29.20 -13.25
N GLN A 32 -0.13 30.29 -12.63
CA GLN A 32 -0.67 30.26 -11.29
C GLN A 32 -1.96 29.44 -11.19
N ALA A 33 -2.86 29.54 -12.18
CA ALA A 33 -4.08 28.75 -12.23
C ALA A 33 -3.81 27.24 -12.37
N LEU A 34 -2.81 26.85 -13.17
CA LEU A 34 -2.39 25.45 -13.31
C LEU A 34 -1.74 24.92 -12.04
N LEU A 35 -0.91 25.72 -11.36
CA LEU A 35 -0.34 25.35 -10.06
C LEU A 35 -1.42 25.20 -8.98
N ALA A 36 -2.37 26.14 -8.88
CA ALA A 36 -3.47 26.05 -7.93
C ALA A 36 -4.33 24.80 -8.17
N SER A 37 -4.57 24.48 -9.45
CA SER A 37 -5.35 23.30 -9.86
C SER A 37 -4.58 21.99 -9.66
N SER A 38 -3.24 21.97 -9.79
CA SER A 38 -2.42 20.78 -9.56
C SER A 38 -2.20 20.50 -8.07
N TYR A 39 -2.13 21.53 -7.22
CA TYR A 39 -2.01 21.35 -5.77
C TYR A 39 -3.28 20.73 -5.14
N GLN A 40 -4.46 20.98 -5.70
CA GLN A 40 -5.72 20.38 -5.22
C GLN A 40 -6.00 18.99 -5.80
N LYS A 41 -5.34 18.61 -6.90
CA LYS A 41 -5.49 17.30 -7.54
C LYS A 41 -4.42 16.28 -7.13
N GLY A 42 -3.64 16.59 -6.12
CA GLY A 42 -2.95 15.63 -5.27
C GLY A 42 -3.79 15.38 -4.03
N GLY A 43 -5.02 14.89 -4.23
CA GLY A 43 -5.78 14.33 -3.13
C GLY A 43 -4.89 13.28 -2.49
N THR A 44 -4.59 13.46 -1.21
CA THR A 44 -4.10 12.41 -0.34
C THR A 44 -5.14 11.30 -0.44
N GLU A 45 -4.99 10.42 -1.43
CA GLU A 45 -5.41 9.05 -1.23
C GLU A 45 -4.56 8.62 -0.05
N GLU A 46 -5.14 8.77 1.15
CA GLU A 46 -4.86 7.86 2.22
C GLU A 46 -5.05 6.49 1.56
N ILE A 47 -3.94 5.94 1.08
CA ILE A 47 -3.82 4.53 0.84
C ILE A 47 -4.06 3.99 2.24
N HIS A 48 -5.34 3.76 2.56
CA HIS A 48 -5.77 2.78 3.54
C HIS A 48 -5.20 1.48 3.00
N LYS A 49 -3.91 1.31 3.23
CA LYS A 49 -3.24 0.04 3.18
C LYS A 49 -3.91 -0.67 4.32
N GLU A 50 -5.04 -1.32 4.02
CA GLU A 50 -5.65 -2.23 4.96
C GLU A 50 -4.49 -3.11 5.42
N GLU A 51 -4.04 -2.91 6.66
CA GLU A 51 -2.98 -3.71 7.24
C GLU A 51 -3.59 -5.09 7.47
N VAL A 52 -3.71 -5.87 6.40
CA VAL A 52 -4.26 -7.21 6.44
C VAL A 52 -3.14 -8.09 6.95
N ALA A 53 -3.08 -8.26 8.26
CA ALA A 53 -2.19 -9.22 8.87
C ALA A 53 -2.78 -10.63 8.67
N VAL A 54 -1.96 -11.58 8.24
CA VAL A 54 -2.38 -12.96 7.94
C VAL A 54 -1.57 -13.93 8.79
N LEU A 55 -2.28 -14.85 9.45
CA LEU A 55 -1.71 -15.96 10.20
C LEU A 55 -1.62 -17.18 9.31
N SER A 56 -0.40 -17.68 9.09
CA SER A 56 -0.15 -18.91 8.33
C SER A 56 0.16 -20.06 9.29
N PHE A 57 -0.49 -21.21 9.11
CA PHE A 57 -0.18 -22.41 9.89
C PHE A 57 1.01 -23.16 9.28
N MET A 58 2.11 -23.29 10.02
CA MET A 58 3.31 -23.97 9.53
C MET A 58 3.18 -25.50 9.58
N VAL A 59 2.53 -26.04 10.61
CA VAL A 59 2.37 -27.49 10.85
C VAL A 59 1.07 -27.74 11.63
N GLY A 60 0.38 -28.86 11.36
CA GLY A 60 -0.77 -29.32 12.14
C GLY A 60 -2.12 -28.71 11.74
N GLY A 61 -2.14 -27.84 10.74
CA GLY A 61 -3.33 -27.29 10.10
C GLY A 61 -2.98 -26.79 8.70
N ALA A 62 -3.98 -26.58 7.86
CA ALA A 62 -3.82 -26.01 6.53
C ALA A 62 -4.66 -24.73 6.41
N GLY A 63 -4.08 -23.70 5.83
CA GLY A 63 -4.76 -22.46 5.49
C GLY A 63 -4.09 -21.21 6.05
N GLU A 64 -4.77 -20.10 5.80
CA GLU A 64 -4.39 -18.76 6.23
C GLU A 64 -5.58 -18.13 6.93
N TYR A 65 -5.33 -17.48 8.06
CA TYR A 65 -6.34 -16.75 8.80
C TYR A 65 -6.09 -15.25 8.69
N LYS A 66 -7.01 -14.53 8.03
CA LYS A 66 -6.95 -13.07 7.93
C LYS A 66 -7.39 -12.44 9.25
N LEU A 67 -6.51 -11.63 9.85
CA LEU A 67 -6.79 -10.87 11.05
C LEU A 67 -7.67 -9.66 10.68
N SER A 68 -8.98 -9.82 10.78
CA SER A 68 -9.97 -8.74 10.58
C SER A 68 -10.44 -8.10 11.89
N LYS A 69 -10.16 -8.74 13.02
CA LYS A 69 -10.57 -8.28 14.36
C LYS A 69 -9.39 -7.67 15.09
N LYS A 70 -9.67 -6.67 15.93
CA LYS A 70 -8.68 -6.02 16.81
C LYS A 70 -7.97 -7.01 17.75
N VAL A 71 -8.67 -8.02 18.23
CA VAL A 71 -8.12 -9.09 19.06
C VAL A 71 -8.64 -10.42 18.53
N VAL A 72 -7.74 -11.38 18.34
CA VAL A 72 -8.03 -12.74 17.87
C VAL A 72 -7.53 -13.71 18.93
N ASN A 73 -8.43 -14.54 19.43
CA ASN A 73 -8.11 -15.54 20.44
C ASN A 73 -7.87 -16.91 19.81
N ILE A 74 -6.87 -17.61 20.33
CA ILE A 74 -6.42 -18.92 19.86
C ILE A 74 -6.48 -19.88 21.05
N GLY A 75 -7.04 -21.07 20.86
CA GLY A 75 -7.04 -22.11 21.89
C GLY A 75 -8.05 -23.22 21.63
N LYS A 76 -8.25 -24.10 22.62
CA LYS A 76 -9.12 -25.27 22.50
C LYS A 76 -10.62 -24.96 22.66
N GLY A 77 -10.96 -23.81 23.23
CA GLY A 77 -12.35 -23.38 23.41
C GLY A 77 -13.04 -23.07 22.07
N SER A 78 -14.30 -23.48 21.92
CA SER A 78 -15.13 -23.18 20.74
C SER A 78 -15.51 -21.71 20.60
N PHE A 79 -15.30 -20.91 21.65
CA PHE A 79 -15.50 -19.46 21.64
C PHE A 79 -14.30 -18.69 21.09
N ASN A 80 -13.19 -19.37 20.78
CA ASN A 80 -12.01 -18.74 20.18
C ASN A 80 -12.19 -18.58 18.68
N ASP A 81 -11.53 -17.57 18.12
CA ASP A 81 -11.52 -17.31 16.67
C ASP A 81 -10.77 -18.40 15.91
N ILE A 82 -9.65 -18.87 16.49
CA ILE A 82 -8.86 -19.98 15.95
C ILE A 82 -8.89 -21.12 16.96
N VAL A 83 -9.62 -22.18 16.61
CA VAL A 83 -9.74 -23.37 17.46
C VAL A 83 -8.62 -24.35 17.14
N VAL A 84 -7.78 -24.64 18.13
CA VAL A 84 -6.64 -25.56 18.01
C VAL A 84 -6.76 -26.71 19.01
N GLY A 85 -6.42 -27.92 18.56
CA GLY A 85 -6.41 -29.13 19.38
C GLY A 85 -5.06 -29.39 20.03
N GLY A 86 -5.04 -30.26 21.05
CA GLY A 86 -3.81 -30.71 21.70
C GLY A 86 -4.00 -31.04 23.18
N TRP A 87 -3.07 -31.81 23.74
CA TRP A 87 -3.05 -32.17 25.17
C TRP A 87 -2.56 -31.00 26.03
N LEU A 88 -1.54 -30.27 25.57
CA LEU A 88 -0.91 -29.16 26.29
C LEU A 88 -1.59 -27.80 26.03
N VAL A 89 -2.69 -27.77 25.28
CA VAL A 89 -3.35 -26.53 24.86
C VAL A 89 -4.50 -26.19 25.81
N GLY A 90 -4.40 -25.03 26.46
CA GLY A 90 -5.43 -24.49 27.35
C GLY A 90 -6.71 -24.04 26.61
N LYS A 91 -7.73 -23.64 27.37
CA LYS A 91 -8.98 -23.07 26.81
C LYS A 91 -8.69 -21.88 25.89
N VAL A 92 -7.82 -20.98 26.33
CA VAL A 92 -7.19 -19.92 25.53
C VAL A 92 -5.70 -20.09 25.73
N CYS A 93 -4.93 -20.16 24.64
CA CYS A 93 -3.47 -20.32 24.69
C CYS A 93 -2.73 -19.06 24.24
N ALA A 94 -3.31 -18.28 23.32
CA ALA A 94 -2.72 -17.03 22.85
C ALA A 94 -3.80 -16.05 22.41
N SER A 95 -3.49 -14.76 22.50
CA SER A 95 -4.32 -13.68 21.97
C SER A 95 -3.42 -12.75 21.16
N VAL A 96 -3.77 -12.56 19.89
CA VAL A 96 -3.07 -11.65 18.99
C VAL A 96 -3.89 -10.37 18.91
N SER A 97 -3.30 -9.23 19.24
CA SER A 97 -3.97 -7.93 19.12
C SER A 97 -3.32 -7.08 18.05
N GLN A 98 -4.11 -6.62 17.09
CA GLN A 98 -3.68 -5.64 16.12
C GLN A 98 -3.81 -4.26 16.75
N ARG A 99 -2.68 -3.67 17.14
CA ARG A 99 -2.61 -2.30 17.63
C ARG A 99 -1.76 -1.49 16.65
N PRO A 100 -2.33 -0.49 15.98
CA PRO A 100 -1.58 0.35 15.05
C PRO A 100 -0.55 1.27 15.73
N THR A 101 -0.47 1.30 17.07
CA THR A 101 0.38 2.24 17.82
C THR A 101 1.24 1.64 18.94
N GLY A 102 1.29 0.30 19.09
CA GLY A 102 2.00 -0.37 20.20
C GLY A 102 1.24 -0.30 21.53
#